data_AF-A0A838TUX8-F1
#
_entry.id   AF-A0A838TUX8-F1
#
_cell.length_a   1.000
_cell.length_b   1.000
_cell.length_c   1.000
_cell.angle_alpha   90.00
_cell.angle_beta   90.00
_cell.angle_gamma   90.00
#
_symmetry.space_group_name_H-M   'P 1'
#
loop_
_entity.id
_entity.type
_entity.pdbx_description
1 polymer ?
#
loop_
_entity_poly.entity_id
_entity_poly.type
_entity_poly.pdbx_seq_one_letter_code
_entity_poly.pdbx_strand_id
1 'polypeptide(L)'
;MPNLERQFTYAPPNQTFDLGIARHNITDLVALDQDTEYEIAGRYNTRFGHIPVGGRVEGILLDEVPHVHDEAASRLLQLGQANVTAQARYIGELSGNSNRFTLYTPKTLQAELKQGNTALIAPYLNNGNFSEYRQRNGLDIPGVSISGMHTAIVHELKNKATFHERVKAAQNPDFAVPHHEVVPVTEVTRAGIELLNFEEELYTAIGMPDYIRGVFGRLNYSDGGYGSFNIQQKNGEIRLETDDKKKRPPYTTWEDALHDAQAFMIKESADNADATIVLSRALNLKEVPGLSMHFMDGEVLPLGFNAQILDAQTKACIGTSTYEPTDPKLRNKRKEFEERITHGGKDFVHTIAREKGIDINTLRGWINFDAMFPGDEEQEVQKRIVSAMKARTLSSSLQNKLIHYGQLEKPSEYFLAESNPRRTNFIEATDEVLLVGNLPQTVASMREIIEHGILAEDNYNLPKGVKVADFAEAIGETYAQDVRGDGLVILRTRPPKPYIPDESAIVGVIMTGDSNARRQELQVVFDRLKKAA
;
A
#
# COMPACT_ATOMS: atom_id res chain seq x y z
N MET A 1 7.44 -29.16 -2.61
CA MET A 1 6.71 -27.87 -2.57
C MET A 1 5.18 -28.09 -2.55
N PRO A 2 4.59 -28.74 -1.52
CA PRO A 2 3.13 -28.99 -1.50
C PRO A 2 2.26 -27.77 -1.11
N ASN A 3 2.84 -26.66 -0.66
CA ASN A 3 2.07 -25.52 -0.13
C ASN A 3 1.76 -24.40 -1.15
N LEU A 4 2.38 -24.40 -2.34
CA LEU A 4 2.18 -23.34 -3.35
C LEU A 4 0.88 -23.52 -4.17
N GLU A 5 0.39 -24.75 -4.27
CA GLU A 5 -0.87 -25.13 -4.96
C GLU A 5 -2.12 -24.89 -4.10
N ARG A 6 -1.97 -24.41 -2.85
CA ARG A 6 -3.12 -24.11 -2.00
C ARG A 6 -3.88 -22.92 -2.58
N GLN A 7 -5.16 -23.12 -2.87
CA GLN A 7 -6.07 -22.02 -3.19
C GLN A 7 -6.10 -21.03 -2.02
N PHE A 8 -6.29 -19.74 -2.34
CA PHE A 8 -6.65 -18.71 -1.38
C PHE A 8 -8.06 -18.95 -0.85
N THR A 9 -8.28 -20.08 -0.17
CA THR A 9 -9.46 -20.22 0.65
C THR A 9 -9.17 -19.44 1.92
N TYR A 10 -9.72 -18.23 2.04
CA TYR A 10 -9.75 -17.53 3.33
C TYR A 10 -10.58 -18.27 4.36
N ALA A 11 -11.36 -19.25 3.90
CA ALA A 11 -12.00 -20.24 4.72
C ALA A 11 -10.96 -21.11 5.46
N PRO A 12 -11.16 -21.37 6.76
CA PRO A 12 -10.46 -22.42 7.49
C PRO A 12 -10.53 -23.76 6.74
N PRO A 13 -9.55 -24.66 6.92
CA PRO A 13 -9.56 -25.95 6.25
C PRO A 13 -10.83 -26.71 6.69
N ASN A 14 -11.56 -27.26 5.72
CA ASN A 14 -12.84 -27.96 5.92
C ASN A 14 -14.06 -27.06 6.24
N GLN A 15 -13.94 -25.74 6.10
CA GLN A 15 -15.10 -24.85 6.09
C GLN A 15 -15.43 -24.44 4.65
N THR A 16 -16.67 -24.71 4.24
CA THR A 16 -17.22 -24.22 2.98
C THR A 16 -18.19 -23.09 3.29
N PHE A 17 -18.22 -22.07 2.45
CA PHE A 17 -19.19 -20.99 2.55
C PHE A 17 -20.14 -21.05 1.35
N ASP A 18 -21.38 -20.62 1.54
CA ASP A 18 -22.32 -20.50 0.43
C ASP A 18 -22.01 -19.25 -0.40
N LEU A 19 -21.55 -18.18 0.27
CA LEU A 19 -21.31 -16.87 -0.30
C LEU A 19 -19.86 -16.41 -0.07
N GLY A 20 -19.13 -16.12 -1.13
CA GLY A 20 -17.83 -15.44 -1.10
C GLY A 20 -18.02 -13.97 -1.44
N ILE A 21 -17.91 -13.09 -0.45
CA ILE A 21 -18.30 -11.68 -0.57
C ILE A 21 -17.08 -10.76 -0.47
N ALA A 22 -16.82 -9.97 -1.51
CA ALA A 22 -15.90 -8.83 -1.42
C ALA A 22 -16.64 -7.62 -0.85
N ARG A 23 -16.05 -6.87 0.09
CA ARG A 23 -16.62 -5.61 0.60
C ARG A 23 -15.76 -4.43 0.16
N HIS A 24 -16.38 -3.54 -0.61
CA HIS A 24 -15.81 -2.24 -0.95
C HIS A 24 -16.00 -1.26 0.22
N ASN A 25 -14.98 -1.11 1.07
CA ASN A 25 -15.03 -0.28 2.27
C ASN A 25 -14.05 0.89 2.27
N ILE A 26 -13.88 1.54 1.11
CA ILE A 26 -12.97 2.68 0.92
C ILE A 26 -13.27 3.85 1.88
N THR A 27 -14.52 4.05 2.26
CA THR A 27 -14.95 5.10 3.19
C THR A 27 -14.35 4.94 4.58
N ASP A 28 -13.77 3.77 4.88
CA ASP A 28 -13.05 3.54 6.12
C ASP A 28 -11.60 4.08 6.06
N LEU A 29 -11.13 4.63 4.93
CA LEU A 29 -9.90 5.42 4.89
C LEU A 29 -10.16 6.70 5.68
N VAL A 30 -9.39 6.91 6.74
CA VAL A 30 -9.38 8.17 7.47
C VAL A 30 -8.80 9.23 6.53
N ALA A 31 -9.69 10.01 5.92
CA ALA A 31 -9.31 11.17 5.14
C ALA A 31 -9.35 12.41 6.03
N LEU A 32 -8.43 13.32 5.75
CA LEU A 32 -8.00 14.38 6.67
C LEU A 32 -8.65 15.73 6.32
N ASP A 33 -9.23 15.83 5.13
CA ASP A 33 -10.16 16.88 4.73
C ASP A 33 -11.09 16.40 3.61
N GLN A 34 -12.17 17.14 3.37
CA GLN A 34 -13.21 16.78 2.40
C GLN A 34 -12.66 16.69 0.96
N ASP A 35 -11.68 17.52 0.58
CA ASP A 35 -11.07 17.47 -0.76
C ASP A 35 -10.23 16.19 -0.96
N THR A 36 -9.55 15.75 0.09
CA THR A 36 -8.79 14.50 0.14
C THR A 36 -9.72 13.29 0.09
N GLU A 37 -10.89 13.33 0.74
CA GLU A 37 -11.94 12.31 0.61
C GLU A 37 -12.35 12.13 -0.86
N TYR A 38 -12.58 13.23 -1.59
CA TYR A 38 -12.92 13.17 -3.01
C TYR A 38 -11.79 12.59 -3.87
N GLU A 39 -10.55 12.94 -3.57
CA GLU A 39 -9.42 12.39 -4.31
C GLU A 39 -9.27 10.89 -4.07
N ILE A 40 -9.36 10.47 -2.80
CA ILE A 40 -9.32 9.07 -2.35
C ILE A 40 -10.46 8.30 -3.01
N ALA A 41 -11.70 8.76 -2.87
CA ALA A 41 -12.87 8.19 -3.52
C ALA A 41 -12.63 8.04 -5.03
N GLY A 42 -12.17 9.09 -5.70
CA GLY A 42 -11.77 9.00 -7.09
C GLY A 42 -10.76 7.88 -7.36
N ARG A 43 -9.73 7.69 -6.52
CA ARG A 43 -8.65 6.70 -6.74
C ARG A 43 -9.08 5.25 -6.51
N TYR A 44 -9.94 4.98 -5.53
CA TYR A 44 -10.24 3.59 -5.14
C TYR A 44 -11.71 3.17 -5.36
N ASN A 45 -12.60 4.05 -5.86
CA ASN A 45 -14.03 3.73 -6.07
C ASN A 45 -14.35 2.66 -7.14
N THR A 46 -13.36 2.10 -7.83
CA THR A 46 -13.53 0.91 -8.69
C THR A 46 -12.97 -0.36 -8.09
N ARG A 47 -12.36 -0.28 -6.91
CA ARG A 47 -11.69 -1.40 -6.24
C ARG A 47 -12.65 -2.09 -5.30
N PHE A 48 -13.18 -3.25 -5.68
CA PHE A 48 -14.00 -4.05 -4.77
C PHE A 48 -13.17 -5.02 -3.94
N GLY A 49 -11.85 -5.06 -4.11
CA GLY A 49 -10.98 -5.98 -3.39
C GLY A 49 -11.13 -7.42 -3.87
N HIS A 50 -10.89 -8.37 -2.96
CA HIS A 50 -10.89 -9.79 -3.32
C HIS A 50 -12.23 -10.44 -3.07
N ILE A 51 -12.62 -11.27 -4.03
CA ILE A 51 -13.78 -12.13 -3.96
C ILE A 51 -13.31 -13.49 -3.44
N PRO A 52 -13.64 -13.85 -2.17
CA PRO A 52 -13.22 -15.11 -1.58
C PRO A 52 -13.63 -16.31 -2.43
N VAL A 53 -12.62 -17.06 -2.88
CA VAL A 53 -12.86 -18.32 -3.60
C VAL A 53 -13.31 -19.38 -2.61
N GLY A 54 -14.38 -20.09 -2.95
CA GLY A 54 -14.97 -21.15 -2.12
C GLY A 54 -16.45 -20.96 -1.80
N GLY A 55 -17.03 -19.79 -2.14
CA GLY A 55 -18.47 -19.57 -2.19
C GLY A 55 -19.12 -20.25 -3.40
N ARG A 56 -20.37 -20.75 -3.26
CA ARG A 56 -21.22 -21.11 -4.41
C ARG A 56 -21.60 -19.88 -5.23
N VAL A 57 -21.72 -18.73 -4.56
CA VAL A 57 -21.99 -17.42 -5.16
C VAL A 57 -20.84 -16.48 -4.86
N GLU A 58 -20.31 -15.88 -5.91
CA GLU A 58 -19.38 -14.75 -5.83
C GLU A 58 -20.20 -13.46 -5.73
N GLY A 59 -19.95 -12.66 -4.69
CA GLY A 59 -20.72 -11.45 -4.44
C GLY A 59 -19.88 -10.24 -4.05
N ILE A 60 -20.48 -9.07 -4.20
CA ILE A 60 -19.90 -7.79 -3.80
C ILE A 60 -20.89 -7.09 -2.88
N LEU A 61 -20.46 -6.81 -1.65
CA LEU A 61 -21.20 -6.04 -0.67
C LEU A 61 -20.94 -4.55 -0.86
N LEU A 62 -21.99 -3.84 -1.24
CA LEU A 62 -22.04 -2.39 -1.36
C LEU A 62 -22.51 -1.81 -0.02
N ASP A 63 -21.74 -0.90 0.57
CA ASP A 63 -22.14 -0.21 1.80
C ASP A 63 -23.40 0.64 1.54
N GLU A 64 -24.37 0.62 2.46
CA GLU A 64 -25.60 1.43 2.35
C GLU A 64 -25.29 2.92 2.55
N VAL A 65 -25.89 3.79 1.74
CA VAL A 65 -25.80 5.25 1.89
C VAL A 65 -26.43 5.60 3.23
N PRO A 66 -25.64 5.98 4.25
CA PRO A 66 -26.26 6.31 5.51
C PRO A 66 -27.11 7.56 5.28
N HIS A 67 -28.29 7.63 5.89
CA HIS A 67 -29.26 8.73 5.74
C HIS A 67 -28.77 10.07 6.35
N VAL A 68 -27.45 10.31 6.41
CA VAL A 68 -26.84 11.42 7.15
C VAL A 68 -26.92 12.70 6.31
N HIS A 69 -27.09 13.81 7.03
CA HIS A 69 -27.26 15.20 6.58
C HIS A 69 -26.10 15.81 5.75
N ASP A 70 -25.22 14.99 5.18
CA ASP A 70 -24.11 15.42 4.33
C ASP A 70 -24.33 14.96 2.88
N GLU A 71 -24.74 15.91 2.03
CA GLU A 71 -24.97 15.69 0.60
C GLU A 71 -23.70 15.24 -0.13
N ALA A 72 -22.52 15.67 0.33
CA ALA A 72 -21.23 15.32 -0.28
C ALA A 72 -20.91 13.84 -0.08
N ALA A 73 -20.94 13.37 1.17
CA ALA A 73 -20.71 11.97 1.52
C ALA A 73 -21.72 11.04 0.83
N SER A 74 -22.99 11.45 0.76
CA SER A 74 -24.03 10.70 0.06
C SER A 74 -23.76 10.57 -1.45
N ARG A 75 -23.36 11.66 -2.11
CA ARG A 75 -23.01 11.65 -3.54
C ARG A 75 -21.77 10.80 -3.81
N LEU A 76 -20.77 10.86 -2.94
CA LEU A 76 -19.56 10.04 -3.03
C LEU A 76 -19.86 8.55 -2.98
N LEU A 77 -20.70 8.13 -2.03
CA LEU A 77 -21.05 6.71 -1.92
C LEU A 77 -21.88 6.24 -3.12
N GLN A 78 -22.82 7.06 -3.61
CA GLN A 78 -23.59 6.73 -4.82
C GLN A 78 -22.69 6.57 -6.05
N LEU A 79 -21.72 7.47 -6.25
CA LEU A 79 -20.72 7.34 -7.31
C LEU A 79 -19.86 6.09 -7.12
N GLY A 80 -19.41 5.82 -5.89
CA GLY A 80 -18.66 4.59 -5.56
C GLY A 80 -19.42 3.33 -5.93
N GLN A 81 -20.68 3.21 -5.51
CA GLN A 81 -21.54 2.07 -5.83
C GLN A 81 -21.72 1.89 -7.34
N ALA A 82 -21.98 2.97 -8.08
CA ALA A 82 -22.13 2.93 -9.53
C ALA A 82 -20.85 2.44 -10.23
N ASN A 83 -19.69 2.94 -9.81
CA ASN A 83 -18.39 2.57 -10.37
C ASN A 83 -18.01 1.13 -10.04
N VAL A 84 -18.15 0.69 -8.79
CA VAL A 84 -17.94 -0.70 -8.39
C VAL A 84 -18.85 -1.64 -9.18
N THR A 85 -20.13 -1.28 -9.33
CA THR A 85 -21.10 -2.07 -10.11
C THR A 85 -20.69 -2.18 -11.57
N ALA A 86 -20.29 -1.08 -12.19
CA ALA A 86 -19.81 -1.07 -13.58
C ALA A 86 -18.53 -1.89 -13.74
N GLN A 87 -17.58 -1.75 -12.81
CA GLN A 87 -16.33 -2.51 -12.81
C GLN A 87 -16.59 -4.02 -12.64
N ALA A 88 -17.47 -4.40 -11.71
CA ALA A 88 -17.84 -5.79 -11.50
C ALA A 88 -18.44 -6.42 -12.76
N ARG A 89 -19.36 -5.70 -13.43
CA ARG A 89 -19.93 -6.16 -14.70
C ARG A 89 -18.85 -6.31 -15.78
N TYR A 90 -17.98 -5.32 -15.92
CA TYR A 90 -16.89 -5.34 -16.91
C TYR A 90 -15.93 -6.50 -16.68
N ILE A 91 -15.48 -6.73 -15.44
CA ILE A 91 -14.65 -7.90 -15.08
C ILE A 91 -15.41 -9.20 -15.36
N GLY A 92 -16.72 -9.24 -15.06
CA GLY A 92 -17.60 -10.36 -15.41
C GLY A 92 -17.61 -10.63 -16.91
N GLU A 93 -17.83 -9.61 -17.74
CA GLU A 93 -17.81 -9.68 -19.20
C GLU A 93 -16.46 -10.18 -19.74
N LEU A 94 -15.35 -9.64 -19.25
CA LEU A 94 -14.00 -10.10 -19.61
C LEU A 94 -13.79 -11.58 -19.26
N SER A 95 -14.35 -12.05 -18.15
CA SER A 95 -14.29 -13.45 -17.75
C SER A 95 -15.29 -14.37 -18.47
N GLY A 96 -16.12 -13.82 -19.36
CA GLY A 96 -17.11 -14.55 -20.15
C GLY A 96 -18.50 -14.71 -19.49
N ASN A 97 -18.75 -14.03 -18.37
CA ASN A 97 -20.04 -14.04 -17.67
C ASN A 97 -20.36 -12.66 -17.07
N SER A 98 -21.15 -11.85 -17.77
CA SER A 98 -21.56 -10.51 -17.31
C SER A 98 -22.36 -10.49 -16.01
N ASN A 99 -22.95 -11.62 -15.61
CA ASN A 99 -23.70 -11.81 -14.37
C ASN A 99 -22.92 -12.65 -13.34
N ARG A 100 -21.59 -12.67 -13.45
CA ARG A 100 -20.72 -13.45 -12.56
C ARG A 100 -20.89 -13.07 -11.09
N PHE A 101 -21.00 -11.77 -10.80
CA PHE A 101 -21.05 -11.26 -9.44
C PHE A 101 -22.45 -10.86 -9.02
N THR A 102 -22.90 -11.37 -7.87
CA THR A 102 -24.14 -10.92 -7.23
C THR A 102 -23.88 -9.69 -6.37
N LEU A 103 -24.64 -8.62 -6.58
CA LEU A 103 -24.52 -7.41 -5.78
C LEU A 103 -25.41 -7.52 -4.54
N TYR A 104 -24.81 -7.29 -3.37
CA TYR A 104 -25.49 -7.29 -2.08
C TYR A 104 -25.49 -5.90 -1.46
N THR A 105 -26.59 -5.55 -0.81
CA THR A 105 -26.59 -4.55 0.27
C THR A 105 -26.59 -5.31 1.60
N PRO A 106 -26.30 -4.66 2.73
CA PRO A 106 -26.41 -5.31 4.03
C PRO A 106 -27.78 -5.96 4.25
N LYS A 107 -28.87 -5.30 3.84
CA LYS A 107 -30.22 -5.85 3.92
C LYS A 107 -30.41 -7.11 3.07
N THR A 108 -29.94 -7.15 1.82
CA THR A 108 -30.11 -8.33 0.96
C THR A 108 -29.21 -9.48 1.39
N LEU A 109 -27.98 -9.20 1.83
CA LEU A 109 -27.10 -10.20 2.43
C LEU A 109 -27.70 -10.78 3.72
N GLN A 110 -28.29 -9.94 4.56
CA GLN A 110 -28.98 -10.40 5.76
C GLN A 110 -30.15 -11.35 5.43
N ALA A 111 -30.86 -11.10 4.33
CA ALA A 111 -31.94 -11.98 3.89
C ALA A 111 -31.42 -13.36 3.44
N GLU A 112 -30.26 -13.42 2.77
CA GLU A 112 -29.59 -14.68 2.45
C GLU A 112 -29.16 -15.44 3.72
N LEU A 113 -28.50 -14.75 4.64
CA LEU A 113 -28.02 -15.34 5.90
C LEU A 113 -29.17 -15.91 6.73
N LYS A 114 -30.33 -15.23 6.75
CA LYS A 114 -31.55 -15.71 7.42
C LYS A 114 -32.15 -16.96 6.79
N GLN A 115 -31.82 -17.26 5.53
CA GLN A 115 -32.21 -18.52 4.87
C GLN A 115 -31.26 -19.68 5.21
N GLY A 116 -30.24 -19.44 6.04
CA GLY A 116 -29.26 -20.43 6.46
C GLY A 116 -27.99 -20.45 5.63
N ASN A 117 -27.84 -19.54 4.64
CA ASN A 117 -26.60 -19.40 3.90
C ASN A 117 -25.49 -18.87 4.81
N THR A 118 -24.28 -19.36 4.58
CA THR A 118 -23.05 -18.91 5.25
C THR A 118 -22.26 -17.98 4.33
N ALA A 119 -21.64 -16.95 4.89
CA ALA A 119 -20.87 -15.96 4.12
C ALA A 119 -19.46 -15.77 4.67
N LEU A 120 -18.49 -15.70 3.76
CA LEU A 120 -17.14 -15.22 4.03
C LEU A 120 -16.96 -13.86 3.39
N ILE A 121 -16.79 -12.83 4.21
CA ILE A 121 -16.65 -11.44 3.77
C ILE A 121 -15.17 -11.04 3.82
N ALA A 122 -14.59 -10.64 2.69
CA ALA A 122 -13.26 -10.05 2.60
C ALA A 122 -13.38 -8.53 2.42
N PRO A 123 -13.03 -7.72 3.43
CA PRO A 123 -12.93 -6.28 3.24
C PRO A 123 -11.71 -5.93 2.39
N TYR A 124 -11.84 -4.90 1.55
CA TYR A 124 -10.71 -4.33 0.82
C TYR A 124 -9.69 -3.73 1.80
N LEU A 125 -10.17 -2.94 2.76
CA LEU A 125 -9.38 -2.41 3.88
C LEU A 125 -9.65 -3.25 5.11
N ASN A 126 -8.64 -4.02 5.49
CA ASN A 126 -8.69 -4.77 6.73
C ASN A 126 -8.46 -3.79 7.89
N ASN A 127 -9.52 -3.38 8.59
CA ASN A 127 -9.47 -2.49 9.74
C ASN A 127 -10.28 -3.05 10.91
N GLY A 128 -10.03 -2.53 12.12
CA GLY A 128 -10.73 -2.94 13.34
C GLY A 128 -12.24 -2.61 13.35
N ASN A 129 -12.69 -1.72 12.46
CA ASN A 129 -14.04 -1.16 12.48
C ASN A 129 -15.09 -2.10 11.90
N PHE A 130 -14.69 -3.24 11.33
CA PHE A 130 -15.64 -4.19 10.76
C PHE A 130 -16.63 -4.77 11.80
N SER A 131 -16.20 -4.93 13.06
CA SER A 131 -17.12 -5.37 14.14
C SER A 131 -18.25 -4.36 14.35
N GLU A 132 -17.93 -3.07 14.39
CA GLU A 132 -18.92 -1.99 14.48
C GLU A 132 -19.81 -1.96 13.24
N TYR A 133 -19.22 -2.10 12.05
CA TYR A 133 -19.96 -2.20 10.80
C TYR A 133 -20.98 -3.34 10.83
N ARG A 134 -20.60 -4.54 11.29
CA ARG A 134 -21.52 -5.67 11.41
C ARG A 134 -22.67 -5.38 12.34
N GLN A 135 -22.37 -4.82 13.51
CA GLN A 135 -23.38 -4.49 14.50
C GLN A 135 -24.36 -3.45 13.95
N ARG A 136 -23.86 -2.36 13.38
CA ARG A 136 -24.66 -1.27 12.79
C ARG A 136 -25.55 -1.75 11.66
N ASN A 137 -25.07 -2.69 10.85
CA ASN A 137 -25.78 -3.19 9.68
C ASN A 137 -26.53 -4.52 9.92
N GLY A 138 -26.57 -5.01 11.17
CA GLY A 138 -27.26 -6.26 11.52
C GLY A 138 -26.68 -7.50 10.83
N LEU A 139 -25.37 -7.51 10.55
CA LEU A 139 -24.62 -8.65 10.01
C LEU A 139 -23.92 -9.47 11.10
N ASP A 140 -24.18 -9.16 12.37
CA ASP A 140 -23.74 -9.98 13.52
C ASP A 140 -24.69 -11.18 13.69
N ILE A 141 -24.70 -12.06 12.69
CA ILE A 141 -25.56 -13.24 12.59
C ILE A 141 -24.66 -14.48 12.46
N PRO A 142 -25.06 -15.63 13.04
CA PRO A 142 -24.35 -16.89 12.82
C PRO A 142 -24.14 -17.18 11.33
N GLY A 143 -22.97 -17.71 10.97
CA GLY A 143 -22.64 -18.05 9.59
C GLY A 143 -21.87 -16.97 8.82
N VAL A 144 -21.64 -15.79 9.41
CA VAL A 144 -20.74 -14.76 8.84
C VAL A 144 -19.33 -14.91 9.38
N SER A 145 -18.36 -15.08 8.50
CA SER A 145 -16.92 -15.04 8.80
C SER A 145 -16.25 -13.90 8.05
N ILE A 146 -15.14 -13.40 8.61
CA ILE A 146 -14.36 -12.32 8.01
C ILE A 146 -13.02 -12.90 7.58
N SER A 147 -12.67 -12.62 6.33
CA SER A 147 -11.36 -12.91 5.77
C SER A 147 -10.40 -11.75 6.08
N GLY A 148 -9.16 -12.07 6.44
CA GLY A 148 -8.10 -11.07 6.58
C GLY A 148 -7.30 -11.25 7.85
N MET A 149 -6.15 -10.56 7.89
CA MET A 149 -5.27 -10.57 9.05
C MET A 149 -6.02 -10.12 10.31
N HIS A 150 -5.76 -10.76 11.44
CA HIS A 150 -6.43 -10.44 12.69
C HIS A 150 -6.30 -8.95 13.02
N THR A 151 -7.39 -8.28 13.39
CA THR A 151 -7.45 -6.81 13.56
C THR A 151 -6.45 -6.28 14.59
N ALA A 152 -6.23 -7.02 15.68
CA ALA A 152 -5.21 -6.68 16.67
C ALA A 152 -3.78 -6.68 16.09
N ILE A 153 -3.48 -7.53 15.11
CA ILE A 153 -2.19 -7.53 14.40
C ILE A 153 -2.14 -6.37 13.41
N VAL A 154 -3.22 -6.15 12.66
CA VAL A 154 -3.36 -5.01 11.73
C VAL A 154 -3.05 -3.69 12.44
N HIS A 155 -3.61 -3.47 13.64
CA HIS A 155 -3.42 -2.24 14.40
C HIS A 155 -1.94 -1.96 14.71
N GLU A 156 -1.21 -3.01 15.11
CA GLU A 156 0.21 -2.93 15.47
C GLU A 156 1.12 -2.71 14.25
N LEU A 157 0.72 -3.24 13.08
CA LEU A 157 1.49 -3.13 11.85
C LEU A 157 1.21 -1.85 11.05
N LYS A 158 -0.07 -1.44 10.99
CA LYS A 158 -0.53 -0.30 10.19
C LYS A 158 -0.11 1.04 10.81
N ASN A 159 -0.07 1.12 12.14
CA ASN A 159 0.41 2.31 12.83
C ASN A 159 1.93 2.40 12.70
N LYS A 160 2.43 3.34 11.89
CA LYS A 160 3.87 3.50 11.62
C LYS A 160 4.68 3.71 12.89
N ALA A 161 4.19 4.50 13.84
CA ALA A 161 4.89 4.75 15.10
C ALA A 161 5.04 3.47 15.91
N THR A 162 3.94 2.74 16.09
CA THR A 162 3.94 1.45 16.81
C THR A 162 4.81 0.42 16.11
N PHE A 163 4.73 0.35 14.78
CA PHE A 163 5.57 -0.52 13.96
C PHE A 163 7.05 -0.24 14.18
N HIS A 164 7.49 1.02 14.07
CA HIS A 164 8.92 1.36 14.21
C HIS A 164 9.44 1.07 15.62
N GLU A 165 8.68 1.43 16.66
CA GLU A 165 9.05 1.14 18.05
C GLU A 165 9.16 -0.37 18.31
N ARG A 166 8.26 -1.17 17.73
CA ARG A 166 8.32 -2.63 17.85
C ARG A 166 9.49 -3.23 17.09
N VAL A 167 9.78 -2.76 15.88
CA VAL A 167 10.95 -3.21 15.11
C VAL A 167 12.24 -2.88 15.87
N LYS A 168 12.33 -1.67 16.43
CA LYS A 168 13.43 -1.23 17.29
C LYS A 168 13.58 -2.13 18.51
N ALA A 169 12.49 -2.44 19.21
CA ALA A 169 12.49 -3.29 20.40
C ALA A 169 12.84 -4.75 20.09
N ALA A 170 12.49 -5.26 18.91
CA ALA A 170 12.80 -6.63 18.50
C ALA A 170 14.30 -6.87 18.30
N GLN A 171 15.09 -5.80 18.05
CA GLN A 171 16.54 -5.86 17.79
C GLN A 171 16.94 -6.95 16.78
N ASN A 172 16.07 -7.20 15.79
CA ASN A 172 16.30 -8.22 14.78
C ASN A 172 17.23 -7.65 13.70
N PRO A 173 18.41 -8.24 13.46
CA PRO A 173 19.35 -7.75 12.45
C PRO A 173 18.84 -7.85 11.00
N ASP A 174 17.81 -8.66 10.76
CA ASP A 174 17.13 -8.82 9.46
C ASP A 174 15.79 -8.07 9.43
N PHE A 175 15.54 -7.19 10.39
CA PHE A 175 14.29 -6.43 10.48
C PHE A 175 14.60 -5.12 11.20
N ALA A 176 15.10 -4.14 10.44
CA ALA A 176 15.60 -2.87 10.97
C ALA A 176 14.81 -1.68 10.42
N VAL A 177 14.72 -0.60 11.19
CA VAL A 177 14.18 0.70 10.76
C VAL A 177 15.28 1.76 10.80
N PRO A 178 15.14 2.88 10.07
CA PRO A 178 16.07 4.00 10.19
C PRO A 178 16.08 4.57 11.62
N HIS A 179 17.12 5.34 11.96
CA HIS A 179 17.10 6.15 13.18
C HIS A 179 15.92 7.10 13.12
N HIS A 180 15.08 7.06 14.15
CA HIS A 180 13.81 7.76 14.16
C HIS A 180 13.40 8.18 15.57
N GLU A 181 12.53 9.19 15.62
CA GLU A 181 11.79 9.65 16.77
C GLU A 181 10.29 9.51 16.50
N VAL A 182 9.52 9.20 17.54
CA VAL A 182 8.06 9.24 17.50
C VAL A 182 7.60 10.37 18.41
N VAL A 183 6.99 11.40 17.82
CA VAL A 183 6.59 12.60 18.56
C VAL A 183 5.17 13.03 18.22
N PRO A 184 4.47 13.75 19.11
CA PRO A 184 3.24 14.45 18.76
C PRO A 184 3.48 15.40 17.58
N VAL A 185 2.46 15.61 16.74
CA VAL A 185 2.53 16.55 15.61
C VAL A 185 2.98 17.95 16.05
N THR A 186 2.59 18.38 17.25
CA THR A 186 2.93 19.70 17.82
C THR A 186 4.41 19.86 18.18
N GLU A 187 5.19 18.77 18.21
CA GLU A 187 6.61 18.77 18.57
C GLU A 187 7.55 18.52 17.38
N VAL A 188 7.02 18.47 16.16
CA VAL A 188 7.79 18.16 14.94
C VAL A 188 8.99 19.08 14.77
N THR A 189 8.85 20.39 14.99
CA THR A 189 9.97 21.33 14.86
C THR A 189 11.09 21.03 15.85
N ARG A 190 10.76 20.92 17.13
CA ARG A 190 11.74 20.64 18.20
C ARG A 190 12.49 19.34 17.92
N ALA A 191 11.75 18.26 17.68
CA ALA A 191 12.32 16.95 17.44
C ALA A 191 13.14 16.88 16.14
N GLY A 192 12.69 17.56 15.09
CA GLY A 192 13.43 17.67 13.83
C GLY A 192 14.79 18.35 14.00
N ILE A 193 14.86 19.43 14.79
CA ILE A 193 16.14 20.10 15.11
C ILE A 193 17.05 19.21 15.93
N GLU A 194 16.52 18.50 16.93
CA GLU A 194 17.31 17.55 17.73
C GLU A 194 17.90 16.41 16.89
N LEU A 195 17.13 15.92 15.91
CA LEU A 195 17.56 14.91 14.96
C LEU A 195 18.63 15.47 14.00
N LEU A 196 18.44 16.66 13.45
CA LEU A 196 19.42 17.33 12.56
C LEU A 196 20.74 17.64 13.27
N ASN A 197 20.69 18.01 14.55
CA ASN A 197 21.88 18.23 15.36
C ASN A 197 22.60 16.92 15.67
N PHE A 198 21.84 15.85 15.94
CA PHE A 198 22.39 14.51 16.07
C PHE A 198 23.08 14.05 14.79
N GLU A 199 22.46 14.25 13.63
CA GLU A 199 23.04 13.92 12.31
C GLU A 199 24.38 14.65 12.11
N GLU A 200 24.44 15.95 12.37
CA GLU A 200 25.67 16.74 12.23
C GLU A 200 26.81 16.24 13.13
N GLU A 201 26.51 16.01 14.41
CA GLU A 201 27.49 15.51 15.37
C GLU A 201 27.97 14.11 14.96
N LEU A 202 27.04 13.24 14.57
CA LEU A 202 27.34 11.87 14.14
C LEU A 202 28.20 11.83 12.89
N TYR A 203 27.78 12.53 11.84
CA TYR A 203 28.45 12.54 10.53
C TYR A 203 29.84 13.17 10.63
N THR A 204 30.00 14.22 11.45
CA THR A 204 31.32 14.77 11.76
C THR A 204 32.19 13.75 12.49
N ALA A 205 31.66 13.07 13.52
CA ALA A 205 32.41 12.11 14.33
C ALA A 205 32.89 10.88 13.54
N ILE A 206 32.15 10.47 12.50
CA ILE A 206 32.53 9.36 11.61
C ILE A 206 33.28 9.82 10.35
N GLY A 207 33.62 11.11 10.24
CA GLY A 207 34.37 11.67 9.13
C GLY A 207 33.61 11.64 7.80
N MET A 208 32.31 11.89 7.83
CA MET A 208 31.41 12.02 6.67
C MET A 208 30.53 13.28 6.76
N PRO A 209 31.09 14.48 7.04
CA PRO A 209 30.29 15.69 7.28
C PRO A 209 29.43 16.12 6.07
N ASP A 210 29.80 15.71 4.87
CA ASP A 210 29.11 16.04 3.62
C ASP A 210 27.98 15.04 3.25
N TYR A 211 27.72 14.03 4.09
CA TYR A 211 26.61 13.11 3.87
C TYR A 211 25.26 13.85 3.95
N ILE A 212 24.23 13.31 3.28
CA ILE A 212 22.92 13.93 3.24
C ILE A 212 22.37 14.18 4.65
N ARG A 213 22.01 15.45 4.90
CA ARG A 213 21.28 15.89 6.09
C ARG A 213 19.83 16.17 5.76
N GLY A 214 18.93 15.75 6.62
CA GLY A 214 17.51 15.99 6.42
C GLY A 214 16.61 15.11 7.25
N VAL A 215 15.33 15.49 7.31
CA VAL A 215 14.30 14.78 8.08
C VAL A 215 13.16 14.37 7.16
N PHE A 216 12.74 13.13 7.31
CA PHE A 216 11.54 12.58 6.67
C PHE A 216 10.49 12.27 7.73
N GLY A 217 9.29 12.86 7.60
CA GLY A 217 8.21 12.74 8.57
C GLY A 217 6.97 12.08 7.97
N ARG A 218 6.31 11.20 8.75
CA ARG A 218 5.07 10.51 8.36
C ARG A 218 4.07 10.42 9.50
N LEU A 219 2.79 10.69 9.23
CA LEU A 219 1.70 10.42 10.18
C LEU A 219 1.62 8.92 10.51
N ASN A 220 1.30 8.61 11.77
CA ASN A 220 1.17 7.25 12.27
C ASN A 220 0.19 6.38 11.46
N TYR A 221 -0.96 6.92 11.02
CA TYR A 221 -2.00 6.16 10.30
C TYR A 221 -2.10 6.46 8.81
N SER A 222 -1.19 7.23 8.22
CA SER A 222 -1.34 7.60 6.81
C SER A 222 -1.29 6.42 5.84
N ASP A 223 -1.89 6.59 4.65
CA ASP A 223 -1.83 5.65 3.54
C ASP A 223 -1.00 6.21 2.39
N GLY A 224 0.00 5.46 1.93
CA GLY A 224 0.89 5.89 0.84
C GLY A 224 1.65 7.17 1.19
N GLY A 225 1.81 8.05 0.20
CA GLY A 225 2.49 9.33 0.38
C GLY A 225 1.69 10.37 1.19
N TYR A 226 0.41 10.10 1.50
CA TYR A 226 -0.41 11.07 2.19
C TYR A 226 0.11 11.36 3.61
N GLY A 227 0.03 12.61 4.08
CA GLY A 227 0.48 12.99 5.41
C GLY A 227 1.96 12.66 5.63
N SER A 228 2.80 13.05 4.68
CA SER A 228 4.25 12.90 4.76
C SER A 228 4.97 14.14 4.25
N PHE A 229 6.18 14.37 4.76
CA PHE A 229 7.06 15.43 4.31
C PHE A 229 8.51 14.97 4.28
N ASN A 230 9.31 15.61 3.42
CA ASN A 230 10.75 15.40 3.31
C ASN A 230 11.45 16.77 3.31
N ILE A 231 12.31 17.04 4.28
CA ILE A 231 13.16 18.22 4.32
C ILE A 231 14.60 17.77 4.12
N GLN A 232 15.26 18.23 3.08
CA GLN A 232 16.65 17.86 2.78
C GLN A 232 17.44 19.06 2.28
N GLN A 233 18.75 19.03 2.52
CA GLN A 233 19.66 19.96 1.88
C GLN A 233 20.06 19.42 0.50
N LYS A 234 19.77 20.17 -0.56
CA LYS A 234 20.14 19.84 -1.95
C LYS A 234 20.81 21.05 -2.59
N ASN A 235 22.02 20.89 -3.11
CA ASN A 235 22.80 21.97 -3.74
C ASN A 235 22.98 23.20 -2.84
N GLY A 236 23.16 22.99 -1.53
CA GLY A 236 23.30 24.07 -0.54
C GLY A 236 21.97 24.70 -0.08
N GLU A 237 20.84 24.33 -0.68
CA GLU A 237 19.52 24.84 -0.35
C GLU A 237 18.73 23.86 0.52
N ILE A 238 18.00 24.35 1.53
CA ILE A 238 17.05 23.54 2.31
C ILE A 238 15.72 23.51 1.56
N ARG A 239 15.22 22.32 1.26
CA ARG A 239 13.98 22.13 0.50
C ARG A 239 13.00 21.25 1.27
N LEU A 240 11.77 21.73 1.40
CA LEU A 240 10.62 20.98 1.90
C LEU A 240 9.80 20.46 0.73
N GLU A 241 9.65 19.14 0.66
CA GLU A 241 8.77 18.42 -0.24
C GLU A 241 7.63 17.81 0.58
N THR A 242 6.38 18.09 0.19
CA THR A 242 5.16 17.52 0.79
C THR A 242 4.33 16.87 -0.32
N ASP A 243 3.44 15.98 0.07
CA ASP A 243 2.46 15.30 -0.77
C ASP A 243 1.34 16.20 -1.34
N ASP A 244 1.11 17.40 -0.77
CA ASP A 244 0.16 18.39 -1.31
C ASP A 244 0.60 18.98 -2.68
N LYS A 245 1.77 18.58 -3.18
CA LYS A 245 2.36 18.97 -4.47
C LYS A 245 2.54 20.49 -4.63
N LYS A 246 2.43 21.29 -3.56
CA LYS A 246 2.68 22.73 -3.64
C LYS A 246 4.18 22.97 -3.73
N LYS A 247 4.58 23.72 -4.75
CA LYS A 247 5.97 24.19 -4.88
C LYS A 247 6.25 25.21 -3.78
N ARG A 248 7.11 24.84 -2.83
CA ARG A 248 7.64 25.75 -1.81
C ARG A 248 8.98 26.31 -2.27
N PRO A 249 9.28 27.59 -1.98
CA PRO A 249 10.60 28.13 -2.22
C PRO A 249 11.64 27.43 -1.31
N PRO A 250 12.94 27.50 -1.65
CA PRO A 250 13.99 27.10 -0.73
C PRO A 250 13.94 27.89 0.58
N TYR A 251 14.29 27.24 1.69
CA TYR A 251 14.37 27.84 3.02
C TYR A 251 15.81 28.23 3.34
N THR A 252 15.97 29.29 4.13
CA THR A 252 17.27 29.75 4.62
C THR A 252 17.68 29.07 5.93
N THR A 253 16.72 28.55 6.70
CA THR A 253 16.97 27.87 7.97
C THR A 253 16.19 26.55 8.05
N TRP A 254 16.71 25.60 8.83
CA TRP A 254 16.02 24.33 9.12
C TRP A 254 14.75 24.56 9.95
N GLU A 255 14.78 25.51 10.87
CA GLU A 255 13.66 25.86 11.75
C GLU A 255 12.43 26.29 10.93
N ASP A 256 12.63 27.20 9.95
CA ASP A 256 11.54 27.69 9.10
C ASP A 256 10.93 26.56 8.27
N ALA A 257 11.76 25.68 7.70
CA ALA A 257 11.31 24.53 6.94
C ALA A 257 10.52 23.55 7.81
N LEU A 258 10.99 23.30 9.04
CA LEU A 258 10.33 22.42 9.99
C LEU A 258 9.02 23.00 10.54
N HIS A 259 8.95 24.32 10.76
CA HIS A 259 7.69 24.99 11.12
C HIS A 259 6.63 24.87 10.02
N ASP A 260 7.01 25.06 8.75
CA ASP A 260 6.06 24.88 7.65
C ASP A 260 5.63 23.42 7.50
N ALA A 261 6.57 22.47 7.66
CA ALA A 261 6.23 21.05 7.71
C ALA A 261 5.29 20.72 8.87
N GLN A 262 5.54 21.24 10.07
CA GLN A 262 4.65 21.05 11.22
C GLN A 262 3.26 21.63 10.97
N ALA A 263 3.17 22.86 10.44
CA ALA A 263 1.88 23.47 10.10
C ALA A 263 1.11 22.64 9.06
N PHE A 264 1.82 22.13 8.05
CA PHE A 264 1.27 21.19 7.08
C PHE A 264 0.74 19.92 7.78
N MET A 265 1.52 19.28 8.65
CA MET A 265 1.10 18.06 9.35
C MET A 265 -0.04 18.28 10.35
N ILE A 266 -0.12 19.45 10.99
CA ILE A 266 -1.27 19.82 11.83
C ILE A 266 -2.54 19.86 10.97
N LYS A 267 -2.48 20.51 9.81
CA LYS A 267 -3.60 20.55 8.86
C LYS A 267 -4.02 19.14 8.45
N GLU A 268 -3.05 18.32 8.08
CA GLU A 268 -3.29 16.93 7.68
C GLU A 268 -3.66 16.01 8.84
N SER A 269 -3.62 16.43 10.11
CA SER A 269 -4.02 15.55 11.22
C SER A 269 -5.52 15.60 11.55
N ALA A 270 -6.26 16.55 10.98
CA ALA A 270 -7.74 16.60 10.97
C ALA A 270 -8.43 16.29 12.31
N ASP A 271 -8.26 17.18 13.30
CA ASP A 271 -8.78 17.06 14.67
C ASP A 271 -8.36 15.79 15.46
N ASN A 272 -7.47 14.95 14.93
CA ASN A 272 -6.90 13.84 15.68
C ASN A 272 -5.90 14.37 16.73
N ALA A 273 -6.40 14.60 17.94
CA ALA A 273 -5.61 15.09 19.07
C ALA A 273 -4.42 14.18 19.43
N ASP A 274 -4.49 12.90 19.07
CA ASP A 274 -3.44 11.89 19.35
C ASP A 274 -2.57 11.59 18.11
N ALA A 275 -2.59 12.46 17.11
CA ALA A 275 -1.75 12.30 15.93
C ALA A 275 -0.27 12.39 16.30
N THR A 276 0.48 11.33 15.98
CA THR A 276 1.93 11.25 16.16
C THR A 276 2.63 11.12 14.81
N ILE A 277 3.84 11.67 14.72
CA ILE A 277 4.72 11.60 13.56
C ILE A 277 5.89 10.67 13.85
N VAL A 278 6.22 9.82 12.89
CA VAL A 278 7.52 9.15 12.82
C VAL A 278 8.46 10.07 12.04
N LEU A 279 9.44 10.66 12.72
CA LEU A 279 10.50 11.47 12.13
C LEU A 279 11.75 10.61 12.01
N SER A 280 12.22 10.38 10.79
CA SER A 280 13.43 9.61 10.51
C SER A 280 14.47 10.45 9.79
N ARG A 281 15.75 10.11 9.95
CA ARG A 281 16.83 10.73 9.16
C ARG A 281 16.64 10.48 7.67
N ALA A 282 17.02 11.45 6.85
CA ALA A 282 17.11 11.28 5.41
C ALA A 282 18.19 10.24 5.07
N LEU A 283 17.90 9.37 4.10
CA LEU A 283 18.78 8.29 3.69
C LEU A 283 19.16 8.43 2.21
N ASN A 284 20.43 8.15 1.90
CA ASN A 284 20.84 7.82 0.55
C ASN A 284 20.33 6.41 0.21
N LEU A 285 19.24 6.33 -0.55
CA LEU A 285 18.60 5.08 -0.93
C LEU A 285 18.87 4.74 -2.39
N LYS A 286 19.05 3.45 -2.65
CA LYS A 286 19.22 2.91 -4.00
C LYS A 286 17.88 2.55 -4.61
N GLU A 287 17.10 1.73 -3.90
CA GLU A 287 15.82 1.19 -4.35
C GLU A 287 14.87 0.99 -3.16
N VAL A 288 13.56 1.09 -3.39
CA VAL A 288 12.52 1.02 -2.34
C VAL A 288 11.36 0.06 -2.71
N PRO A 289 11.62 -1.25 -2.87
CA PRO A 289 10.57 -2.20 -3.24
C PRO A 289 9.65 -2.57 -2.07
N GLY A 290 8.42 -2.95 -2.38
CA GLY A 290 7.52 -3.61 -1.43
C GLY A 290 7.63 -5.12 -1.52
N LEU A 291 7.52 -5.86 -0.40
CA LEU A 291 7.45 -7.32 -0.39
C LEU A 291 6.09 -7.77 0.12
N SER A 292 5.31 -8.40 -0.76
CA SER A 292 3.99 -8.93 -0.44
C SER A 292 4.08 -10.38 0.02
N MET A 293 3.39 -10.70 1.11
CA MET A 293 3.33 -12.04 1.69
C MET A 293 1.92 -12.40 2.15
N HIS A 294 1.57 -13.67 2.03
CA HIS A 294 0.32 -14.23 2.50
C HIS A 294 0.54 -15.13 3.71
N PHE A 295 -0.14 -14.83 4.81
CA PHE A 295 -0.23 -15.72 5.96
C PHE A 295 -1.38 -16.70 5.74
N MET A 296 -1.15 -17.98 5.98
CA MET A 296 -2.16 -19.02 5.90
C MET A 296 -1.78 -20.17 6.82
N ASP A 297 -2.60 -20.42 7.85
CA ASP A 297 -2.43 -21.56 8.76
C ASP A 297 -1.06 -21.62 9.46
N GLY A 298 -0.58 -20.48 9.94
CA GLY A 298 0.73 -20.36 10.59
C GLY A 298 1.93 -20.41 9.62
N GLU A 299 1.68 -20.57 8.32
CA GLU A 299 2.69 -20.46 7.28
C GLU A 299 2.67 -19.09 6.58
N VAL A 300 3.80 -18.73 5.98
CA VAL A 300 3.97 -17.50 5.21
C VAL A 300 4.42 -17.86 3.81
N LEU A 301 3.69 -17.34 2.83
CA LEU A 301 3.90 -17.58 1.42
C LEU A 301 4.26 -16.25 0.75
N PRO A 302 5.53 -16.04 0.34
CA PRO A 302 5.94 -14.81 -0.30
C PRO A 302 5.52 -14.78 -1.77
N LEU A 303 5.02 -13.62 -2.21
CA LEU A 303 4.81 -13.30 -3.63
C LEU A 303 6.04 -12.69 -4.30
N GLY A 304 7.02 -12.27 -3.49
CA GLY A 304 8.22 -11.59 -3.96
C GLY A 304 8.09 -10.06 -3.91
N PHE A 305 9.12 -9.39 -4.40
CA PHE A 305 9.14 -7.93 -4.45
C PHE A 305 8.24 -7.36 -5.57
N ASN A 306 7.66 -6.20 -5.26
CA ASN A 306 6.94 -5.31 -6.15
C ASN A 306 7.55 -3.90 -6.10
N ALA A 307 7.30 -3.10 -7.13
CA ALA A 307 7.80 -1.74 -7.26
C ALA A 307 6.67 -0.73 -7.26
N GLN A 308 6.99 0.49 -6.85
CA GLN A 308 6.13 1.66 -7.07
C GLN A 308 6.47 2.31 -8.41
N ILE A 309 5.45 2.72 -9.14
CA ILE A 309 5.58 3.56 -10.34
C ILE A 309 5.46 5.00 -9.88
N LEU A 310 6.52 5.76 -10.05
CA LEU A 310 6.57 7.16 -9.63
C LEU A 310 6.35 8.08 -10.83
N ASP A 311 5.55 9.12 -10.63
CA ASP A 311 5.45 10.22 -11.58
C ASP A 311 6.80 10.95 -11.67
N ALA A 312 7.28 11.18 -12.89
CA ALA A 312 8.64 11.70 -13.09
C ALA A 312 8.84 13.09 -12.47
N GLN A 313 7.80 13.93 -12.47
CA GLN A 313 7.85 15.33 -12.05
C GLN A 313 7.56 15.50 -10.56
N THR A 314 6.52 14.85 -10.07
CA THR A 314 6.00 15.01 -8.71
C THR A 314 6.53 13.97 -7.74
N LYS A 315 7.14 12.88 -8.25
CA LYS A 315 7.56 11.70 -7.48
C LYS A 315 6.43 10.99 -6.74
N ALA A 316 5.17 11.37 -6.98
CA ALA A 316 4.02 10.70 -6.41
C ALA A 316 3.92 9.27 -6.96
N CYS A 317 3.56 8.33 -6.10
CA CYS A 317 3.20 6.98 -6.54
C CYS A 317 1.91 7.04 -7.37
N ILE A 318 2.02 6.64 -8.64
CA ILE A 318 0.92 6.59 -9.62
C ILE A 318 0.54 5.16 -10.00
N GLY A 319 1.16 4.16 -9.39
CA GLY A 319 0.89 2.75 -9.67
C GLY A 319 1.90 1.82 -9.02
N THR A 320 1.76 0.53 -9.32
CA THR A 320 2.67 -0.53 -8.87
C THR A 320 3.03 -1.44 -10.02
N SER A 321 4.20 -2.06 -10.00
CA SER A 321 4.60 -3.03 -11.01
C SER A 321 5.38 -4.19 -10.41
N THR A 322 5.66 -5.18 -11.24
CA THR A 322 6.74 -6.15 -10.96
C THR A 322 8.03 -5.40 -10.72
N TYR A 323 8.77 -5.85 -9.72
CA TYR A 323 10.05 -5.26 -9.37
C TYR A 323 11.17 -5.85 -10.22
N GLU A 324 11.81 -4.98 -10.99
CA GLU A 324 13.01 -5.28 -11.76
C GLU A 324 14.19 -4.48 -11.19
N PRO A 325 15.08 -5.12 -10.40
CA PRO A 325 16.20 -4.44 -9.78
C PRO A 325 17.12 -3.80 -10.83
N THR A 326 17.37 -2.51 -10.65
CA THR A 326 18.33 -1.77 -11.49
C THR A 326 19.77 -2.04 -11.07
N ASP A 327 19.98 -2.27 -9.77
CA ASP A 327 21.27 -2.61 -9.20
C ASP A 327 21.63 -4.10 -9.41
N PRO A 328 22.83 -4.41 -9.96
CA PRO A 328 23.27 -5.79 -10.16
C PRO A 328 23.38 -6.62 -8.88
N LYS A 329 23.78 -6.01 -7.75
CA LYS A 329 23.89 -6.74 -6.48
C LYS A 329 22.50 -7.12 -5.96
N LEU A 330 21.53 -6.20 -6.00
CA LEU A 330 20.14 -6.48 -5.65
C LEU A 330 19.53 -7.53 -6.58
N ARG A 331 19.79 -7.46 -7.90
CA ARG A 331 19.36 -8.49 -8.85
C ARG A 331 19.87 -9.89 -8.48
N ASN A 332 21.17 -9.99 -8.18
CA ASN A 332 21.81 -11.26 -7.85
C ASN A 332 21.37 -11.82 -6.47
N LYS A 333 21.05 -10.94 -5.52
CA LYS A 333 20.65 -11.30 -4.16
C LYS A 333 19.14 -11.25 -3.92
N ARG A 334 18.32 -10.98 -4.94
CA ARG A 334 16.87 -10.75 -4.80
C ARG A 334 16.21 -11.84 -3.95
N LYS A 335 16.39 -13.11 -4.33
CA LYS A 335 15.79 -14.25 -3.63
C LYS A 335 16.25 -14.37 -2.17
N GLU A 336 17.53 -14.12 -1.91
CA GLU A 336 18.09 -14.12 -0.54
C GLU A 336 17.42 -13.05 0.33
N PHE A 337 17.22 -11.83 -0.21
CA PHE A 337 16.53 -10.76 0.50
C PHE A 337 15.05 -11.04 0.68
N GLU A 338 14.37 -11.58 -0.34
CA GLU A 338 12.97 -11.97 -0.23
C GLU A 338 12.78 -13.01 0.88
N GLU A 339 13.63 -14.04 0.93
CA GLU A 339 13.60 -15.08 1.96
C GLU A 339 13.85 -14.51 3.37
N ARG A 340 14.85 -13.63 3.54
CA ARG A 340 15.17 -13.02 4.84
C ARG A 340 14.05 -12.11 5.35
N ILE A 341 13.52 -11.22 4.51
CA ILE A 341 12.41 -10.33 4.90
C ILE A 341 11.16 -11.16 5.21
N THR A 342 10.89 -12.21 4.43
CA THR A 342 9.76 -13.12 4.69
C THR A 342 9.90 -13.82 6.04
N HIS A 343 11.09 -14.34 6.34
CA HIS A 343 11.36 -15.00 7.62
C HIS A 343 11.25 -14.03 8.81
N GLY A 344 11.90 -12.86 8.71
CA GLY A 344 11.82 -11.82 9.73
C GLY A 344 10.39 -11.32 9.94
N GLY A 345 9.63 -11.12 8.85
CA GLY A 345 8.22 -10.73 8.89
C GLY A 345 7.33 -11.81 9.52
N LYS A 346 7.55 -13.09 9.20
CA LYS A 346 6.86 -14.23 9.84
C LYS A 346 7.06 -14.21 11.35
N ASP A 347 8.32 -14.13 11.79
CA ASP A 347 8.66 -14.16 13.21
C ASP A 347 8.13 -12.94 13.96
N PHE A 348 8.19 -11.76 13.33
CA PHE A 348 7.64 -10.52 13.88
C PHE A 348 6.13 -10.62 14.09
N VAL A 349 5.38 -11.06 13.08
CA VAL A 349 3.92 -11.23 13.16
C VAL A 349 3.52 -12.32 14.15
N HIS A 350 4.25 -13.44 14.18
CA HIS A 350 4.00 -14.51 15.16
C HIS A 350 4.26 -14.06 16.59
N THR A 351 5.25 -13.18 16.81
CA THR A 351 5.51 -12.59 18.13
C THR A 351 4.33 -11.73 18.57
N ILE A 352 3.84 -10.84 17.71
CA ILE A 352 2.64 -10.02 17.98
C ILE A 352 1.43 -10.93 18.26
N ALA A 353 1.23 -11.98 17.45
CA ALA A 353 0.11 -12.92 17.65
C ALA A 353 0.15 -13.58 19.04
N ARG A 354 1.32 -14.08 19.46
CA ARG A 354 1.49 -14.70 20.79
C ARG A 354 1.25 -13.70 21.92
N GLU A 355 1.77 -12.48 21.82
CA GLU A 355 1.55 -11.41 22.80
C GLU A 355 0.06 -11.07 22.96
N LYS A 356 -0.72 -11.18 21.88
CA LYS A 356 -2.16 -10.93 21.87
C LYS A 356 -3.01 -12.17 22.13
N GLY A 357 -2.40 -13.32 22.40
CA GLY A 357 -3.10 -14.58 22.65
C GLY A 357 -3.83 -15.15 21.42
N ILE A 358 -3.37 -14.82 20.21
CA ILE A 358 -3.94 -15.28 18.95
C ILE A 358 -3.22 -16.57 18.52
N ASP A 359 -3.98 -17.62 18.21
CA ASP A 359 -3.42 -18.84 17.63
C ASP A 359 -2.87 -18.56 16.23
N ILE A 360 -1.56 -18.76 16.06
CA ILE A 360 -0.85 -18.54 14.80
C ILE A 360 -1.45 -19.37 13.64
N ASN A 361 -2.03 -20.54 13.95
CA ASN A 361 -2.65 -21.40 12.93
C ASN A 361 -3.98 -20.85 12.41
N THR A 362 -4.51 -19.80 13.03
CA THR A 362 -5.72 -19.10 12.57
C THR A 362 -5.42 -17.89 11.69
N LEU A 363 -4.13 -17.51 11.56
CA LEU A 363 -3.74 -16.33 10.79
C LEU A 363 -3.95 -16.59 9.30
N ARG A 364 -4.75 -15.72 8.68
CA ARG A 364 -5.04 -15.73 7.23
C ARG A 364 -5.09 -14.31 6.71
N GLY A 365 -4.18 -13.89 5.85
CA GLY A 365 -4.24 -12.52 5.31
C GLY A 365 -2.97 -12.01 4.69
N TRP A 366 -3.06 -10.81 4.09
CA TRP A 366 -1.97 -10.17 3.38
C TRP A 366 -1.22 -9.17 4.24
N ILE A 367 0.10 -9.15 4.09
CA ILE A 367 0.96 -8.09 4.58
C ILE A 367 1.93 -7.71 3.47
N ASN A 368 2.14 -6.42 3.27
CA ASN A 368 3.23 -5.91 2.44
C ASN A 368 4.20 -5.09 3.31
N PHE A 369 5.50 -5.39 3.25
CA PHE A 369 6.53 -4.57 3.89
C PHE A 369 7.28 -3.76 2.84
N ASP A 370 7.38 -2.45 3.04
CA ASP A 370 8.16 -1.60 2.16
C ASP A 370 9.61 -1.58 2.64
N ALA A 371 10.51 -2.11 1.82
CA ALA A 371 11.93 -2.18 2.10
C ALA A 371 12.66 -0.97 1.50
N MET A 372 13.72 -0.53 2.15
CA MET A 372 14.61 0.54 1.69
C MET A 372 16.03 -0.02 1.61
N PHE A 373 16.56 -0.15 0.40
CA PHE A 373 17.92 -0.62 0.19
C PHE A 373 18.89 0.57 0.21
N PRO A 374 19.88 0.57 1.12
CA PRO A 374 20.83 1.67 1.26
C PRO A 374 21.73 1.78 0.04
N GLY A 375 21.94 3.00 -0.44
CA GLY A 375 22.95 3.31 -1.44
C GLY A 375 24.36 3.26 -0.86
N ASP A 376 25.35 3.53 -1.71
CA ASP A 376 26.76 3.30 -1.37
C ASP A 376 27.22 4.20 -0.21
N GLU A 377 26.76 5.45 -0.17
CA GLU A 377 27.06 6.38 0.91
C GLU A 377 26.43 5.96 2.24
N GLU A 378 25.16 5.53 2.22
CA GLU A 378 24.47 5.05 3.42
C GLU A 378 25.11 3.77 3.96
N GLN A 379 25.56 2.86 3.09
CA GLN A 379 26.30 1.68 3.50
C GLN A 379 27.63 2.05 4.18
N GLU A 380 28.31 3.10 3.70
CA GLU A 380 29.54 3.59 4.31
C GLU A 380 29.28 4.24 5.68
N VAL A 381 28.25 5.09 5.79
CA VAL A 381 27.80 5.66 7.07
C VAL A 381 27.58 4.56 8.10
N GLN A 382 26.81 3.53 7.77
CA GLN A 382 26.55 2.41 8.69
C GLN A 382 27.81 1.66 9.11
N LYS A 383 28.72 1.38 8.17
CA LYS A 383 30.01 0.72 8.48
C LYS A 383 30.83 1.53 9.46
N ARG A 384 30.92 2.86 9.25
CA ARG A 384 31.69 3.74 10.11
C ARG A 384 31.07 3.93 11.48
N ILE A 385 29.74 4.02 11.58
CA ILE A 385 29.01 4.03 12.86
C ILE A 385 29.35 2.77 13.67
N VAL A 386 29.20 1.59 13.07
CA VAL A 386 29.48 0.31 13.72
C VAL A 386 30.95 0.21 14.15
N SER A 387 31.87 0.64 13.30
CA SER A 387 33.31 0.67 13.62
C SER A 387 33.61 1.60 14.80
N ALA A 388 33.07 2.83 14.77
CA ALA A 388 33.28 3.83 15.81
C ALA A 388 32.66 3.42 17.16
N MET A 389 31.51 2.76 17.14
CA MET A 389 30.90 2.16 18.35
C MET A 389 31.78 1.06 18.94
N LYS A 390 32.28 0.13 18.11
CA LYS A 390 33.18 -0.95 18.56
C LYS A 390 34.49 -0.41 19.12
N ALA A 391 35.05 0.61 18.48
CA ALA A 391 36.27 1.27 18.92
C ALA A 391 36.04 2.24 20.11
N ARG A 392 34.78 2.50 20.49
CA ARG A 392 34.38 3.47 21.52
C ARG A 392 34.96 4.88 21.29
N THR A 393 35.02 5.29 20.02
CA THR A 393 35.57 6.61 19.62
C THR A 393 34.52 7.72 19.60
N LEU A 394 33.24 7.38 19.68
CA LEU A 394 32.14 8.34 19.76
C LEU A 394 31.98 8.92 21.16
N SER A 395 31.44 10.14 21.27
CA SER A 395 31.06 10.73 22.56
C SER A 395 30.03 9.84 23.29
N SER A 396 30.01 9.85 24.63
CA SER A 396 29.01 9.07 25.38
C SER A 396 27.58 9.48 25.02
N SER A 397 27.36 10.76 24.69
CA SER A 397 26.08 11.28 24.21
C SER A 397 25.65 10.59 22.91
N LEU A 398 26.53 10.55 21.90
CA LEU A 398 26.26 9.88 20.62
C LEU A 398 26.03 8.38 20.80
N GLN A 399 26.82 7.71 21.63
CA GLN A 399 26.64 6.28 21.90
C GLN A 399 25.26 6.01 22.51
N ASN A 400 24.85 6.80 23.49
CA ASN A 400 23.53 6.66 24.12
C ASN A 400 22.39 6.92 23.13
N LYS A 401 22.52 7.93 22.26
CA LYS A 401 21.53 8.19 21.20
C LYS A 401 21.45 7.06 20.18
N LEU A 402 22.59 6.53 19.73
CA LEU A 402 22.62 5.39 18.81
C LEU A 402 21.97 4.14 19.44
N ILE A 403 22.25 3.86 20.72
CA ILE A 403 21.60 2.77 21.46
C ILE A 403 20.10 3.03 21.56
N HIS A 404 19.69 4.26 21.87
CA HIS A 404 18.28 4.65 21.94
C HIS A 404 17.55 4.40 20.61
N TYR A 405 18.19 4.72 19.48
CA TYR A 405 17.66 4.45 18.15
C TYR A 405 17.73 2.96 17.73
N GLY A 406 18.19 2.06 18.59
CA GLY A 406 18.31 0.64 18.30
C GLY A 406 19.40 0.34 17.27
N GLN A 407 20.49 1.10 17.28
CA GLN A 407 21.62 0.87 16.37
C GLN A 407 22.12 -0.58 16.47
N LEU A 408 22.13 -1.24 15.31
CA LEU A 408 22.60 -2.62 15.18
C LEU A 408 24.12 -2.74 15.29
N GLU A 409 24.59 -3.91 15.76
CA GLU A 409 26.01 -4.25 15.88
C GLU A 409 26.73 -4.49 14.54
N LYS A 410 25.95 -4.60 13.45
CA LYS A 410 26.41 -4.73 12.07
C LYS A 410 25.61 -3.81 11.17
N PRO A 411 26.17 -3.35 10.04
CA PRO A 411 25.42 -2.61 9.03
C PRO A 411 24.22 -3.42 8.56
N SER A 412 23.08 -2.76 8.41
CA SER A 412 21.89 -3.36 7.82
C SER A 412 22.02 -3.37 6.30
N GLU A 413 21.59 -4.47 5.67
CA GLU A 413 21.53 -4.56 4.21
C GLU A 413 20.24 -3.94 3.64
N TYR A 414 19.24 -3.68 4.48
CA TYR A 414 18.00 -2.98 4.15
C TYR A 414 17.35 -2.42 5.42
N PHE A 415 16.47 -1.45 5.25
CA PHE A 415 15.55 -0.99 6.30
C PHE A 415 14.11 -1.27 5.89
N LEU A 416 13.20 -1.23 6.84
CA LEU A 416 11.76 -1.24 6.60
C LEU A 416 11.23 0.17 6.79
N ALA A 417 10.50 0.66 5.81
CA ALA A 417 9.83 1.94 5.88
C ALA A 417 8.50 1.81 6.63
N GLU A 418 7.70 0.80 6.29
CA GLU A 418 6.36 0.61 6.84
C GLU A 418 5.84 -0.82 6.57
N SER A 419 4.71 -1.12 7.20
CA SER A 419 3.91 -2.31 6.92
C SER A 419 2.50 -1.91 6.49
N ASN A 420 2.03 -2.58 5.46
CA ASN A 420 0.69 -2.46 4.92
C ASN A 420 -0.02 -3.81 5.10
N PRO A 421 -0.67 -4.07 6.25
CA PRO A 421 -1.33 -5.35 6.57
C PRO A 421 -2.69 -5.50 5.88
N ARG A 422 -2.70 -5.25 4.57
CA ARG A 422 -3.87 -5.23 3.70
C ARG A 422 -3.48 -5.67 2.30
N ARG A 423 -4.48 -5.81 1.43
CA ARG A 423 -4.22 -5.92 -0.01
C ARG A 423 -3.73 -4.57 -0.52
N THR A 424 -2.57 -4.59 -1.15
CA THR A 424 -2.03 -3.46 -1.89
C THR A 424 -2.63 -3.44 -3.30
N ASN A 425 -2.43 -2.34 -4.02
CA ASN A 425 -2.84 -2.25 -5.43
C ASN A 425 -2.24 -3.39 -6.27
N PHE A 426 -1.01 -3.78 -5.94
CA PHE A 426 -0.29 -4.85 -6.60
C PHE A 426 -1.00 -6.20 -6.45
N ILE A 427 -1.36 -6.58 -5.22
CA ILE A 427 -2.07 -7.85 -4.94
C ILE A 427 -3.44 -7.87 -5.64
N GLU A 428 -4.18 -6.76 -5.56
CA GLU A 428 -5.50 -6.65 -6.21
C GLU A 428 -5.39 -6.75 -7.74
N ALA A 429 -4.39 -6.11 -8.34
CA ALA A 429 -4.17 -6.22 -9.77
C ALA A 429 -3.88 -7.66 -10.20
N THR A 430 -3.09 -8.40 -9.43
CA THR A 430 -2.85 -9.83 -9.67
C THR A 430 -4.12 -10.65 -9.49
N ASP A 431 -4.93 -10.39 -8.47
CA ASP A 431 -6.24 -11.04 -8.26
C ASP A 431 -7.18 -10.82 -9.46
N GLU A 432 -7.26 -9.59 -10.00
CA GLU A 432 -8.10 -9.26 -11.15
C GLU A 432 -7.66 -10.00 -12.42
N VAL A 433 -6.35 -10.11 -12.67
CA VAL A 433 -5.81 -10.90 -13.78
C VAL A 433 -6.21 -12.37 -13.64
N LEU A 434 -6.11 -12.95 -12.45
CA LEU A 434 -6.54 -14.33 -12.19
C LEU A 434 -8.04 -14.52 -12.42
N LEU A 435 -8.86 -13.57 -11.95
CA LEU A 435 -10.31 -13.59 -12.11
C LEU A 435 -10.70 -13.54 -13.60
N VAL A 436 -10.14 -12.61 -14.36
CA VAL A 436 -10.40 -12.44 -15.80
C VAL A 436 -9.93 -13.66 -16.59
N GLY A 437 -8.73 -14.17 -16.29
CA GLY A 437 -8.18 -15.35 -16.93
C GLY A 437 -8.85 -16.68 -16.53
N ASN A 438 -9.80 -16.65 -15.60
CA ASN A 438 -10.38 -17.84 -14.96
C ASN A 438 -9.30 -18.81 -14.45
N LEU A 439 -8.21 -18.24 -13.93
CA LEU A 439 -7.08 -18.99 -13.40
C LEU A 439 -7.31 -19.33 -11.92
N PRO A 440 -6.71 -20.42 -11.41
CA PRO A 440 -6.77 -20.75 -10.00
C PRO A 440 -6.22 -19.60 -9.14
N GLN A 441 -6.98 -19.16 -8.14
CA GLN A 441 -6.46 -18.17 -7.20
C GLN A 441 -5.58 -18.87 -6.16
N THR A 442 -4.32 -19.13 -6.53
CA THR A 442 -3.28 -19.75 -5.69
C THR A 442 -2.04 -18.85 -5.62
N VAL A 443 -1.16 -19.08 -4.64
CA VAL A 443 0.13 -18.38 -4.58
C VAL A 443 0.98 -18.71 -5.82
N ALA A 444 0.95 -19.95 -6.30
CA ALA A 444 1.66 -20.33 -7.52
C ALA A 444 1.20 -19.49 -8.72
N SER A 445 -0.11 -19.39 -8.95
CA SER A 445 -0.67 -18.63 -10.07
C SER A 445 -0.43 -17.12 -9.95
N MET A 446 -0.48 -16.56 -8.73
CA MET A 446 -0.07 -15.16 -8.52
C MET A 446 1.40 -14.93 -8.86
N ARG A 447 2.29 -15.81 -8.38
CA ARG A 447 3.73 -15.70 -8.65
C ARG A 447 4.01 -15.84 -10.14
N GLU A 448 3.32 -16.75 -10.82
CA GLU A 448 3.41 -16.90 -12.26
C GLU A 448 3.10 -15.58 -12.97
N ILE A 449 1.96 -14.94 -12.67
CA ILE A 449 1.61 -13.63 -13.25
C ILE A 449 2.68 -12.57 -12.95
N ILE A 450 3.17 -12.53 -11.71
CA ILE A 450 4.19 -11.56 -11.29
C ILE A 450 5.50 -11.80 -12.04
N GLU A 451 5.93 -13.04 -12.19
CA GLU A 451 7.16 -13.42 -12.91
C GLU A 451 7.05 -13.13 -14.41
N HIS A 452 5.85 -13.20 -15.00
CA HIS A 452 5.59 -12.78 -16.38
C HIS A 452 5.55 -11.25 -16.55
N GLY A 453 5.47 -10.51 -15.44
CA GLY A 453 5.35 -9.06 -15.43
C GLY A 453 3.89 -8.62 -15.29
N ILE A 454 3.66 -7.76 -14.32
CA ILE A 454 2.41 -7.04 -14.10
C ILE A 454 2.71 -5.57 -13.84
N LEU A 455 1.87 -4.70 -14.39
CA LEU A 455 1.88 -3.27 -14.18
C LEU A 455 0.45 -2.82 -13.89
N ALA A 456 0.25 -2.03 -12.83
CA ALA A 456 -1.03 -1.45 -12.45
C ALA A 456 -0.85 0.05 -12.23
N GLU A 457 -1.30 0.86 -13.18
CA GLU A 457 -1.29 2.33 -13.11
C GLU A 457 -2.66 2.83 -12.67
N ASP A 458 -2.70 3.68 -11.64
CA ASP A 458 -3.92 4.24 -11.07
C ASP A 458 -4.33 5.55 -11.73
N ASN A 459 -3.37 6.24 -12.37
CA ASN A 459 -3.57 7.56 -12.96
C ASN A 459 -3.08 7.59 -14.41
N TYR A 460 -3.66 6.73 -15.25
CA TYR A 460 -3.37 6.73 -16.68
C TYR A 460 -4.15 7.88 -17.37
N ASN A 461 -3.43 8.88 -17.88
CA ASN A 461 -4.06 10.05 -18.51
C ASN A 461 -4.43 9.73 -19.97
N LEU A 462 -5.72 9.74 -20.29
CA LEU A 462 -6.15 9.63 -21.69
C LEU A 462 -5.86 10.94 -22.44
N PRO A 463 -5.52 10.87 -23.74
CA PRO A 463 -5.35 12.08 -24.54
C PRO A 463 -6.61 12.94 -24.59
N LYS A 464 -6.43 14.26 -24.71
CA LYS A 464 -7.54 15.21 -24.87
C LYS A 464 -8.44 14.80 -26.04
N GLY A 465 -9.76 14.77 -25.80
CA GLY A 465 -10.77 14.38 -26.80
C GLY A 465 -11.09 12.88 -26.84
N VAL A 466 -10.28 12.01 -26.23
CA VAL A 466 -10.57 10.57 -26.16
C VAL A 466 -11.53 10.27 -25.00
N LYS A 467 -12.67 9.64 -25.30
CA LYS A 467 -13.63 9.20 -24.27
C LYS A 467 -13.21 7.85 -23.68
N VAL A 468 -13.53 7.62 -22.41
CA VAL A 468 -13.27 6.34 -21.72
C VAL A 468 -13.93 5.17 -22.44
N ALA A 469 -15.17 5.34 -22.91
CA ALA A 469 -15.92 4.29 -23.61
C ALA A 469 -15.21 3.87 -24.91
N ASP A 470 -14.82 4.83 -25.74
CA ASP A 470 -14.11 4.58 -27.00
C ASP A 470 -12.75 3.92 -26.74
N PHE A 471 -12.05 4.32 -25.67
CA PHE A 471 -10.83 3.65 -25.25
C PHE A 471 -11.07 2.22 -24.77
N ALA A 472 -12.12 1.98 -23.98
CA ALA A 472 -12.47 0.65 -23.50
C ALA A 472 -12.86 -0.31 -24.64
N GLU A 473 -13.64 0.17 -25.60
CA GLU A 473 -13.97 -0.58 -26.81
C GLU A 473 -12.71 -0.90 -27.62
N ALA A 474 -11.84 0.10 -27.84
CA ALA A 474 -10.59 -0.08 -28.57
C ALA A 474 -9.62 -1.08 -27.90
N ILE A 475 -9.54 -1.07 -26.57
CA ILE A 475 -8.78 -2.06 -25.79
C ILE A 475 -9.43 -3.44 -25.90
N GLY A 476 -10.75 -3.52 -25.77
CA GLY A 476 -11.50 -4.75 -25.98
C GLY A 476 -11.22 -5.37 -27.35
N GLU A 477 -11.24 -4.58 -28.43
CA GLU A 477 -10.94 -5.05 -29.78
C GLU A 477 -9.48 -5.52 -29.94
N THR A 478 -8.53 -4.75 -29.40
CA THR A 478 -7.10 -5.05 -29.55
C THR A 478 -6.67 -6.27 -28.73
N TYR A 479 -7.26 -6.48 -27.55
CA TYR A 479 -6.83 -7.49 -26.58
C TYR A 479 -7.87 -8.59 -26.32
N ALA A 480 -8.97 -8.65 -27.08
CA ALA A 480 -10.04 -9.66 -26.93
C ALA A 480 -9.56 -11.12 -26.96
N GLN A 481 -8.39 -11.40 -27.54
CA GLN A 481 -7.85 -12.76 -27.68
C GLN A 481 -6.76 -13.12 -26.65
N ASP A 482 -6.21 -12.14 -25.93
CA ASP A 482 -5.06 -12.31 -25.02
C ASP A 482 -5.46 -12.46 -23.54
N VAL A 483 -6.69 -12.91 -23.29
CA VAL A 483 -7.29 -13.01 -21.94
C VAL A 483 -6.61 -14.04 -21.03
N ARG A 484 -5.60 -14.78 -21.52
CA ARG A 484 -5.00 -15.94 -20.83
C ARG A 484 -3.52 -15.82 -20.43
N GLY A 485 -2.95 -14.61 -20.41
CA GLY A 485 -1.73 -14.37 -19.64
C GLY A 485 -0.75 -13.37 -20.26
N ASP A 486 -0.54 -13.43 -21.57
CA ASP A 486 0.40 -12.53 -22.26
C ASP A 486 -0.34 -11.36 -22.89
N GLY A 487 -0.26 -10.17 -22.26
CA GLY A 487 -0.81 -8.96 -22.84
C GLY A 487 -2.24 -8.62 -22.46
N LEU A 488 -2.75 -9.18 -21.37
CA LEU A 488 -4.04 -8.78 -20.86
C LEU A 488 -3.98 -7.30 -20.43
N VAL A 489 -4.96 -6.51 -20.88
CA VAL A 489 -5.18 -5.14 -20.44
C VAL A 489 -6.56 -5.05 -19.79
N ILE A 490 -6.60 -4.70 -18.50
CA ILE A 490 -7.83 -4.47 -17.74
C ILE A 490 -7.95 -2.99 -17.45
N LEU A 491 -9.10 -2.40 -17.78
CA LEU A 491 -9.40 -1.03 -17.43
C LEU A 491 -10.11 -0.93 -16.09
N ARG A 492 -9.69 0.04 -15.27
CA ARG A 492 -10.39 0.48 -14.06
C ARG A 492 -10.93 1.87 -14.33
N THR A 493 -12.24 2.00 -14.42
CA THR A 493 -12.85 3.32 -14.68
C THR A 493 -12.69 4.25 -13.48
N ARG A 494 -12.80 5.56 -13.70
CA ARG A 494 -12.76 6.56 -12.64
C ARG A 494 -13.99 7.46 -12.79
N PRO A 495 -14.66 7.85 -11.70
CA PRO A 495 -15.65 8.91 -11.82
C PRO A 495 -14.95 10.19 -12.30
N PRO A 496 -15.58 10.98 -13.19
CA PRO A 496 -15.07 12.32 -13.51
C PRO A 496 -14.94 13.11 -12.20
N LYS A 497 -13.80 13.80 -12.01
CA LYS A 497 -13.64 14.69 -10.86
C LYS A 497 -14.80 15.70 -10.89
N PRO A 498 -15.59 15.88 -9.82
CA PRO A 498 -16.70 16.83 -9.81
C PRO A 498 -16.27 18.28 -10.07
N TYR A 499 -14.97 18.57 -10.01
CA TYR A 499 -14.38 19.90 -10.20
C TYR A 499 -13.58 20.08 -11.49
N ILE A 500 -13.47 19.05 -12.35
CA ILE A 500 -12.80 19.19 -13.66
C ILE A 500 -13.83 18.85 -14.73
N PRO A 501 -14.69 19.82 -15.10
CA PRO A 501 -15.43 19.70 -16.33
C PRO A 501 -14.41 19.75 -17.47
N ASP A 502 -14.37 18.70 -18.27
CA ASP A 502 -13.88 18.70 -19.66
C ASP A 502 -12.39 18.47 -20.00
N GLU A 503 -11.48 18.17 -19.08
CA GLU A 503 -10.07 17.96 -19.47
C GLU A 503 -9.46 16.65 -18.94
N SER A 504 -9.27 15.71 -19.88
CA SER A 504 -8.67 14.36 -19.74
C SER A 504 -9.46 13.38 -18.86
N ALA A 505 -9.95 12.31 -19.50
CA ALA A 505 -10.43 11.17 -18.76
C ALA A 505 -9.22 10.42 -18.18
N ILE A 506 -9.17 10.27 -16.85
CA ILE A 506 -8.15 9.47 -16.17
C ILE A 506 -8.74 8.08 -15.96
N VAL A 507 -8.01 7.03 -16.34
CA VAL A 507 -8.37 5.64 -16.10
C VAL A 507 -7.28 4.94 -15.31
N GLY A 508 -7.63 3.91 -14.56
CA GLY A 508 -6.66 2.92 -14.11
C GLY A 508 -6.46 1.85 -15.17
N VAL A 509 -5.27 1.29 -15.27
CA VAL A 509 -4.93 0.23 -16.23
C VAL A 509 -4.10 -0.83 -15.54
N ILE A 510 -4.47 -2.10 -15.68
CA ILE A 510 -3.63 -3.25 -15.37
C ILE A 510 -3.15 -3.85 -16.69
N MET A 511 -1.87 -4.16 -16.78
CA MET A 511 -1.24 -4.79 -17.93
C MET A 511 -0.38 -5.97 -17.48
N THR A 512 -0.36 -7.06 -18.25
CA THR A 512 0.58 -8.18 -18.07
C THR A 512 1.65 -8.22 -19.16
N GLY A 513 2.81 -8.81 -18.85
CA GLY A 513 3.95 -8.91 -19.75
C GLY A 513 4.96 -7.76 -19.60
N ASP A 514 5.75 -7.54 -20.67
CA ASP A 514 6.73 -6.45 -20.73
C ASP A 514 6.04 -5.08 -20.70
N SER A 515 6.19 -4.37 -19.59
CA SER A 515 5.59 -3.06 -19.36
C SER A 515 5.96 -1.99 -20.40
N ASN A 516 7.17 -2.02 -20.95
CA ASN A 516 7.58 -1.05 -21.97
C ASN A 516 6.91 -1.36 -23.31
N ALA A 517 6.86 -2.64 -23.68
CA ALA A 517 6.15 -3.07 -24.88
C ALA A 517 4.66 -2.70 -24.80
N ARG A 518 4.01 -2.97 -23.65
CA ARG A 518 2.57 -2.67 -23.48
C ARG A 518 2.27 -1.19 -23.48
N ARG A 519 3.12 -0.34 -22.90
CA ARG A 519 2.98 1.11 -23.02
C ARG A 519 3.08 1.59 -24.48
N GLN A 520 3.96 0.99 -25.28
CA GLN A 520 4.05 1.31 -26.71
C GLN A 520 2.80 0.88 -27.48
N GLU A 521 2.24 -0.29 -27.18
CA GLU A 521 1.00 -0.77 -27.80
C GLU A 521 -0.20 0.10 -27.42
N LEU A 522 -0.32 0.52 -26.15
CA LEU A 522 -1.32 1.51 -25.73
C LEU A 522 -1.16 2.83 -26.49
N GLN A 523 0.07 3.27 -26.76
CA GLN A 523 0.32 4.47 -27.56
C GLN A 523 -0.23 4.34 -28.98
N VAL A 524 -0.13 3.16 -29.61
CA VAL A 524 -0.72 2.89 -30.93
C VAL A 524 -2.25 3.00 -30.88
N VAL A 525 -2.88 2.46 -29.82
CA VAL A 525 -4.33 2.61 -29.61
C VAL A 525 -4.72 4.08 -29.49
N PHE A 526 -3.94 4.90 -28.77
CA PHE A 526 -4.21 6.34 -28.69
C PHE A 526 -4.05 7.05 -30.01
N ASP A 527 -3.01 6.75 -30.76
CA ASP A 527 -2.77 7.41 -32.04
C ASP A 527 -3.89 7.06 -33.05
N ARG A 528 -4.50 5.88 -32.93
CA ARG A 528 -5.72 5.51 -33.67
C ARG A 528 -6.93 6.33 -33.22
N LEU A 529 -7.21 6.40 -31.92
CA LEU A 529 -8.35 7.13 -31.37
C LEU A 529 -8.26 8.65 -31.64
N LYS A 530 -7.06 9.23 -31.54
CA LYS A 530 -6.80 10.64 -31.89
C LYS A 530 -7.04 10.98 -33.36
N LYS A 531 -6.87 10.01 -34.26
CA LYS A 531 -7.16 10.21 -35.70
C LYS A 531 -8.65 10.11 -36.00
N ALA A 532 -9.41 9.43 -35.15
CA ALA A 532 -10.85 9.23 -35.30
C ALA A 532 -11.68 10.36 -34.65
N ALA A 533 -11.14 11.00 -33.61
CA ALA A 533 -11.65 12.22 -32.98
C ALA A 533 -11.27 13.47 -33.79
#